data_AF-A0A1M3BDQ0-F1
#
_entry.id   AF-A0A1M3BDQ0-F1
#
_cell.length_a   1.000
_cell.length_b   1.000
_cell.length_c   1.000
_cell.angle_alpha   90.00
_cell.angle_beta   90.00
_cell.angle_gamma   90.00
#
_symmetry.space_group_name_H-M   'P 1'
#
loop_
_entity.id
_entity.type
_entity.pdbx_description
1 polymer ?
#
loop_
_entity_poly.entity_id
_entity_poly.type
_entity_poly.pdbx_seq_one_letter_code
_entity_poly.pdbx_strand_id
1 'polypeptide(L)'
;MRIILFLLPLLSFADDYYLIILTDAKGLRYTTEQQLIRSIAKHPRTGSKSGEIGHAWIYLKGENKVIEGGHSGELGQTQPRFFEGLMNLHEYGFPYPTQKKRYEPNPIKYFWVVQQDGFFQQGSGGHVPSFAAKFILNKEQYHRILQTIQSYPFNEYCLVKNQCTTFCLQLLKQIDIMIDALEVVDISPTITVYGSQIRLWEDPIYAKFPVFSPEKLEHGLKSLVKLGKAQDVSLWYKKKHKPHFCFSQLKKWFKSKLRP
;
A
#
# COMPACT_ATOMS: atom_id res chain seq x y z
N MET A 1 38.82 -46.06 -9.84
CA MET A 1 38.42 -44.65 -10.06
C MET A 1 37.08 -44.43 -9.34
N ARG A 2 37.11 -43.90 -8.12
CA ARG A 2 35.90 -43.72 -7.28
C ARG A 2 35.28 -42.36 -7.62
N ILE A 3 34.16 -42.36 -8.32
CA ILE A 3 33.34 -41.16 -8.50
C ILE A 3 32.57 -40.97 -7.19
N ILE A 4 33.00 -39.99 -6.41
CA ILE A 4 32.22 -39.47 -5.27
C ILE A 4 31.07 -38.68 -5.90
N LEU A 5 29.89 -39.31 -5.99
CA LEU A 5 28.65 -38.58 -6.18
C LEU A 5 28.43 -37.73 -4.92
N PHE A 6 28.65 -36.43 -5.02
CA PHE A 6 28.07 -35.46 -4.11
C PHE A 6 26.55 -35.51 -4.28
N LEU A 7 25.90 -36.38 -3.51
CA LEU A 7 24.50 -36.21 -3.15
C LEU A 7 24.42 -34.99 -2.23
N LEU A 8 24.37 -33.80 -2.84
CA LEU A 8 23.82 -32.61 -2.19
C LEU A 8 22.44 -33.00 -1.66
N PRO A 9 22.17 -32.91 -0.35
CA PRO A 9 20.84 -33.16 0.12
C PRO A 9 19.96 -32.07 -0.49
N LEU A 10 18.97 -32.51 -1.25
CA LEU A 10 17.75 -31.77 -1.54
C LEU A 10 17.07 -31.48 -0.19
N LEU A 11 17.62 -30.51 0.54
CA LEU A 11 17.00 -29.90 1.71
C LEU A 11 15.90 -28.99 1.16
N SER A 12 14.81 -29.63 0.74
CA SER A 12 13.49 -29.05 0.73
C SER A 12 13.07 -28.87 2.20
N PHE A 13 13.71 -27.94 2.91
CA PHE A 13 13.09 -27.38 4.09
C PHE A 13 11.91 -26.57 3.57
N ALA A 14 10.71 -27.12 3.67
CA ALA A 14 9.52 -26.30 3.64
C ALA A 14 9.66 -25.34 4.83
N ASP A 15 10.13 -24.12 4.60
CA ASP A 15 10.40 -23.18 5.70
C ASP A 15 9.13 -23.00 6.54
N ASP A 16 9.21 -23.37 7.82
CA ASP A 16 8.06 -23.37 8.73
C ASP A 16 7.52 -21.96 8.96
N TYR A 17 8.41 -20.96 8.92
CA TYR A 17 8.09 -19.55 9.15
C TYR A 17 8.71 -18.67 8.07
N TYR A 18 7.89 -17.87 7.41
CA TYR A 18 8.38 -16.88 6.46
C TYR A 18 7.44 -15.68 6.35
N LEU A 19 8.03 -14.52 6.07
CA LEU A 19 7.34 -13.29 5.70
C LEU A 19 7.60 -13.00 4.23
N ILE A 20 6.56 -12.71 3.47
CA ILE A 20 6.68 -12.15 2.13
C ILE A 20 6.14 -10.73 2.19
N ILE A 21 6.95 -9.77 1.77
CA ILE A 21 6.48 -8.41 1.48
C ILE A 21 6.15 -8.34 -0.01
N LEU A 22 4.95 -7.87 -0.31
CA LEU A 22 4.42 -7.71 -1.66
C LEU A 22 4.25 -6.23 -1.96
N THR A 23 4.64 -5.84 -3.17
CA THR A 23 4.44 -4.49 -3.68
C THR A 23 3.74 -4.56 -5.03
N ASP A 24 2.83 -3.63 -5.25
CA ASP A 24 2.28 -3.27 -6.54
C ASP A 24 2.72 -1.83 -6.84
N ALA A 25 3.96 -1.68 -7.32
CA ALA A 25 4.54 -0.43 -7.75
C ALA A 25 4.07 -0.13 -9.17
N LYS A 26 3.16 0.83 -9.32
CA LYS A 26 2.57 1.21 -10.61
C LYS A 26 3.47 2.19 -11.39
N GLY A 27 4.65 2.51 -10.86
CA GLY A 27 5.57 3.46 -11.46
C GLY A 27 5.17 4.92 -11.23
N LEU A 28 4.28 5.18 -10.26
CA LEU A 28 4.05 6.53 -9.76
C LEU A 28 5.33 6.99 -9.09
N ARG A 29 6.02 7.94 -9.72
CA ARG A 29 7.07 8.69 -9.05
C ARG A 29 6.36 9.86 -8.38
N TYR A 30 6.53 10.04 -7.07
CA TYR A 30 6.02 11.22 -6.36
C TYR A 30 6.92 12.44 -6.64
N THR A 31 7.33 12.60 -7.90
CA THR A 31 8.32 13.59 -8.35
C THR A 31 7.74 14.98 -8.53
N THR A 32 6.42 15.10 -8.60
CA THR A 32 5.74 16.40 -8.63
C THR A 32 4.51 16.40 -7.72
N GLU A 33 4.16 17.59 -7.22
CA GLU A 33 2.93 17.80 -6.45
C GLU A 33 1.67 17.37 -7.22
N GLN A 34 1.62 17.53 -8.54
CA GLN A 34 0.48 17.11 -9.35
C GLN A 34 0.31 15.59 -9.32
N GLN A 35 1.41 14.84 -9.37
CA GLN A 35 1.39 13.38 -9.26
C GLN A 35 0.94 12.95 -7.87
N LEU A 36 1.42 13.62 -6.82
CA LEU A 36 0.97 13.38 -5.45
C LEU A 36 -0.54 13.61 -5.29
N ILE A 37 -1.04 14.78 -5.71
CA ILE A 37 -2.47 15.13 -5.58
C ILE A 37 -3.34 14.14 -6.37
N ARG A 38 -2.94 13.76 -7.59
CA ARG A 38 -3.64 12.74 -8.37
C ARG A 38 -3.63 11.36 -7.70
N SER A 39 -2.54 10.99 -7.04
CA SER A 39 -2.43 9.72 -6.30
C SER A 39 -3.28 9.67 -5.01
N ILE A 40 -3.64 10.84 -4.48
CA ILE A 40 -4.50 10.96 -3.30
C ILE A 40 -5.97 11.05 -3.73
N ALA A 41 -6.26 11.69 -4.86
CA ALA A 41 -7.62 11.85 -5.35
C ALA A 41 -8.29 10.49 -5.66
N LYS A 42 -9.31 10.15 -4.86
CA LYS A 42 -10.25 9.07 -5.16
C LYS A 42 -11.40 9.60 -6.01
N HIS A 43 -11.87 8.79 -6.95
CA HIS A 43 -13.04 9.14 -7.75
C HIS A 43 -14.25 9.36 -6.83
N PRO A 44 -14.97 10.49 -6.95
CA PRO A 44 -15.95 10.92 -5.96
C PRO A 44 -17.13 9.93 -5.83
N ARG A 45 -17.62 9.37 -6.95
CA ARG A 45 -18.80 8.49 -6.96
C ARG A 45 -18.51 7.05 -6.54
N THR A 46 -17.33 6.54 -6.87
CA THR A 46 -17.01 5.11 -6.73
C THR A 46 -16.04 4.84 -5.59
N GLY A 47 -15.38 5.89 -5.06
CA GLY A 47 -14.27 5.74 -4.12
C GLY A 47 -13.06 5.02 -4.70
N SER A 48 -13.09 4.66 -5.98
CA SER A 48 -11.98 4.02 -6.65
C SER A 48 -10.89 5.06 -6.87
N LYS A 49 -9.70 4.72 -6.41
CA LYS A 49 -8.46 5.30 -6.91
C LYS A 49 -8.40 5.04 -8.44
N SER A 50 -7.80 5.93 -9.25
CA SER A 50 -7.33 5.45 -10.55
C SER A 50 -6.44 4.25 -10.24
N GLY A 51 -6.52 3.16 -11.02
CA GLY A 51 -5.77 1.92 -10.77
C GLY A 51 -4.24 2.07 -10.83
N GLU A 52 -3.76 3.30 -10.77
CA GLU A 52 -2.39 3.77 -10.85
C GLU A 52 -1.76 3.93 -9.46
N ILE A 53 -2.52 3.83 -8.36
CA ILE A 53 -1.95 4.01 -7.01
C ILE A 53 -1.35 2.71 -6.50
N GLY A 54 -0.06 2.77 -6.16
CA GLY A 54 0.67 1.63 -5.66
C GLY A 54 0.14 1.12 -4.32
N HIS A 55 0.42 -0.14 -4.02
CA HIS A 55 0.02 -0.78 -2.77
C HIS A 55 1.12 -1.68 -2.23
N ALA A 56 1.10 -1.94 -0.92
CA ALA A 56 1.99 -2.87 -0.27
C ALA A 56 1.23 -3.71 0.76
N TRP A 57 1.51 -5.00 0.81
CA TRP A 57 0.87 -5.90 1.76
C TRP A 57 1.80 -7.06 2.11
N ILE A 58 1.37 -7.89 3.05
CA ILE A 58 2.15 -9.04 3.50
C ILE A 58 1.49 -10.36 3.19
N TYR A 59 2.31 -11.41 3.17
CA TYR A 59 1.91 -12.79 3.35
C TYR A 59 2.83 -13.40 4.42
N LEU A 60 2.30 -13.71 5.59
CA LEU A 60 3.00 -14.32 6.72
C LEU A 60 2.56 -15.76 6.88
N LYS A 61 3.50 -16.70 6.83
CA LYS A 61 3.28 -18.13 7.08
C LYS A 61 3.96 -18.55 8.37
N GLY A 62 3.26 -19.32 9.19
CA GLY A 62 3.78 -19.96 10.39
C GLY A 62 2.68 -20.76 11.10
N GLU A 63 3.07 -21.76 11.90
CA GLU A 63 2.16 -22.54 12.77
C GLU A 63 0.88 -23.04 12.05
N ASN A 64 1.05 -23.57 10.83
CA ASN A 64 -0.06 -24.02 9.96
C ASN A 64 -1.07 -22.95 9.52
N LYS A 65 -0.83 -21.67 9.83
CA LYS A 65 -1.70 -20.53 9.47
C LYS A 65 -1.04 -19.65 8.42
N VAL A 66 -1.86 -18.86 7.73
CA VAL A 66 -1.42 -17.81 6.80
C VAL A 66 -2.18 -16.53 7.15
N ILE A 67 -1.45 -15.43 7.30
CA ILE A 67 -2.03 -14.10 7.39
C ILE A 67 -1.60 -13.35 6.15
N GLU A 68 -2.57 -12.99 5.31
CA GLU A 68 -2.32 -12.20 4.12
C GLU A 68 -3.20 -10.96 4.15
N GLY A 69 -2.60 -9.79 3.95
CA GLY A 69 -3.30 -8.52 3.96
C GLY A 69 -2.41 -7.33 4.22
N GLY A 70 -3.00 -6.14 4.19
CA GLY A 70 -2.32 -4.86 4.36
C GLY A 70 -3.22 -3.82 5.02
N HIS A 71 -2.64 -2.67 5.38
CA HIS A 71 -3.40 -1.56 5.92
C HIS A 71 -4.07 -0.76 4.80
N SER A 72 -5.39 -0.63 4.89
CA SER A 72 -6.23 0.15 3.98
C SER A 72 -7.12 1.11 4.76
N GLY A 73 -7.74 2.08 4.08
CA GLY A 73 -8.58 3.10 4.73
C GLY A 73 -9.04 4.18 3.75
N GLU A 74 -9.42 5.33 4.29
CA GLU A 74 -9.92 6.47 3.51
C GLU A 74 -11.20 6.08 2.73
N LEU A 75 -12.13 5.41 3.41
CA LEU A 75 -13.39 4.95 2.83
C LEU A 75 -14.34 6.12 2.61
N GLY A 76 -14.27 7.14 3.46
CA GLY A 76 -15.15 8.30 3.44
C GLY A 76 -16.43 8.08 4.24
N GLN A 77 -16.40 7.18 5.23
CA GLN A 77 -17.61 6.78 5.97
C GLN A 77 -17.93 7.73 7.12
N THR A 78 -16.92 8.11 7.90
CA THR A 78 -17.06 8.94 9.10
C THR A 78 -16.44 10.32 8.92
N GLN A 79 -15.54 10.47 7.96
CA GLN A 79 -14.78 11.68 7.65
C GLN A 79 -14.65 11.83 6.13
N PRO A 80 -14.56 13.06 5.59
CA PRO A 80 -14.22 13.28 4.19
C PRO A 80 -12.89 12.61 3.84
N ARG A 81 -12.80 12.08 2.63
CA ARG A 81 -11.54 11.56 2.07
C ARG A 81 -10.50 12.66 1.97
N PHE A 82 -9.23 12.33 1.76
CA PHE A 82 -8.16 13.35 1.83
C PHE A 82 -8.35 14.49 0.83
N PHE A 83 -8.62 14.15 -0.43
CA PHE A 83 -8.86 15.17 -1.45
C PHE A 83 -10.16 15.96 -1.19
N GLU A 84 -11.22 15.28 -0.74
CA GLU A 84 -12.49 15.91 -0.40
C GLU A 84 -12.34 16.90 0.76
N GLY A 85 -11.67 16.52 1.85
CA GLY A 85 -11.44 17.41 3.00
C GLY A 85 -10.52 18.58 2.67
N LEU A 86 -9.55 18.39 1.77
CA LEU A 86 -8.76 19.49 1.20
C LEU A 86 -9.65 20.48 0.45
N MET A 87 -10.53 19.99 -0.43
CA MET A 87 -11.47 20.84 -1.16
C MET A 87 -12.46 21.55 -0.22
N ASN A 88 -12.99 20.84 0.77
CA ASN A 88 -13.92 21.42 1.73
C ASN A 88 -13.25 22.54 2.54
N LEU A 89 -12.00 22.36 2.97
CA LEU A 89 -11.23 23.42 3.62
C LEU A 89 -10.96 24.59 2.67
N HIS A 90 -10.63 24.33 1.41
CA HIS A 90 -10.42 25.37 0.42
C HIS A 90 -11.68 26.23 0.19
N GLU A 91 -12.85 25.59 0.04
CA GLU A 91 -14.11 26.25 -0.34
C GLU A 91 -14.92 26.84 0.83
N TYR A 92 -14.90 26.16 1.98
CA TYR A 92 -15.74 26.49 3.15
C TYR A 92 -14.92 26.87 4.39
N GLY A 93 -13.62 26.52 4.44
CA GLY A 93 -12.78 26.68 5.63
C GLY A 93 -13.02 25.66 6.73
N PHE A 94 -13.80 24.62 6.44
CA PHE A 94 -14.10 23.51 7.34
C PHE A 94 -13.98 22.19 6.58
N PRO A 95 -13.49 21.11 7.21
CA PRO A 95 -13.41 19.81 6.54
C PRO A 95 -14.80 19.22 6.27
N TYR A 96 -15.79 19.61 7.09
CA TYR A 96 -17.21 19.31 6.88
C TYR A 96 -17.92 20.59 6.45
N PRO A 97 -18.54 20.64 5.26
CA PRO A 97 -19.23 21.83 4.80
C PRO A 97 -20.31 22.28 5.79
N THR A 98 -20.33 23.56 6.12
CA THR A 98 -21.40 24.18 6.91
C THR A 98 -21.95 25.39 6.15
N GLN A 99 -23.09 25.93 6.59
CA GLN A 99 -23.63 27.17 6.01
C GLN A 99 -22.70 28.38 6.21
N LYS A 100 -21.82 28.34 7.23
CA LYS A 100 -20.84 29.39 7.49
C LYS A 100 -19.55 29.07 6.74
N LYS A 101 -19.06 30.04 5.97
CA LYS A 101 -17.73 29.99 5.38
C LYS A 101 -16.75 30.74 6.27
N ARG A 102 -15.53 30.23 6.35
CA ARG A 102 -14.39 30.99 6.89
C ARG A 102 -13.19 30.80 5.98
N TYR A 103 -12.22 31.68 6.12
CA TYR A 103 -10.94 31.49 5.46
C TYR A 103 -10.16 30.39 6.17
N GLU A 104 -9.64 29.43 5.41
CA GLU A 104 -8.61 28.50 5.86
C GLU A 104 -7.33 28.75 5.06
N PRO A 105 -6.24 29.24 5.68
CA PRO A 105 -5.00 29.51 4.97
C PRO A 105 -4.30 28.23 4.50
N ASN A 106 -4.48 27.10 5.21
CA ASN A 106 -3.74 25.87 4.95
C ASN A 106 -4.63 24.64 4.70
N PRO A 107 -5.41 24.58 3.59
CA PRO A 107 -6.24 23.40 3.28
C PRO A 107 -5.50 22.07 3.24
N ILE A 108 -4.24 22.07 2.79
CA ILE A 108 -3.43 20.84 2.68
C ILE A 108 -3.14 20.18 4.03
N LYS A 109 -3.32 20.89 5.16
CA LYS A 109 -3.16 20.29 6.50
C LYS A 109 -4.03 19.06 6.70
N TYR A 110 -5.13 18.94 5.93
CA TYR A 110 -6.00 17.76 5.98
C TYR A 110 -5.27 16.46 5.61
N PHE A 111 -4.19 16.50 4.83
CA PHE A 111 -3.38 15.32 4.52
C PHE A 111 -2.65 14.72 5.73
N TRP A 112 -2.53 15.48 6.83
CA TRP A 112 -1.99 15.00 8.11
C TRP A 112 -3.07 14.47 9.06
N VAL A 113 -4.35 14.56 8.69
CA VAL A 113 -5.45 14.08 9.54
C VAL A 113 -5.44 12.55 9.58
N VAL A 114 -5.65 12.00 10.77
CA VAL A 114 -5.92 10.57 10.95
C VAL A 114 -7.37 10.30 10.57
N GLN A 115 -7.56 9.37 9.63
CA GLN A 115 -8.85 8.82 9.23
C GLN A 115 -9.17 7.62 10.13
N GLN A 116 -10.32 7.65 10.79
CA GLN A 116 -10.76 6.63 11.75
C GLN A 116 -11.47 5.43 11.09
N ASP A 117 -11.42 5.35 9.75
CA ASP A 117 -12.02 4.29 8.95
C ASP A 117 -10.95 3.35 8.33
N GLY A 118 -9.77 3.31 8.94
CA GLY A 118 -8.73 2.34 8.58
C GLY A 118 -9.11 0.92 8.98
N PHE A 119 -8.54 -0.07 8.29
CA PHE A 119 -8.72 -1.49 8.61
C PHE A 119 -7.60 -2.37 8.02
N PHE A 120 -7.49 -3.59 8.55
CA PHE A 120 -6.69 -4.64 7.93
C PHE A 120 -7.48 -5.24 6.76
N GLN A 121 -7.06 -4.94 5.53
CA GLN A 121 -7.64 -5.50 4.32
C GLN A 121 -7.07 -6.89 4.09
N GLN A 122 -7.91 -7.92 4.23
CA GLN A 122 -7.51 -9.30 3.99
C GLN A 122 -7.23 -9.57 2.51
N GLY A 123 -6.15 -10.29 2.22
CA GLY A 123 -5.69 -10.61 0.86
C GLY A 123 -5.05 -9.41 0.15
N SER A 124 -4.92 -9.50 -1.17
CA SER A 124 -4.28 -8.44 -1.97
C SER A 124 -5.15 -7.21 -2.23
N GLY A 125 -6.42 -7.22 -1.82
CA GLY A 125 -7.35 -6.15 -2.13
C GLY A 125 -7.66 -5.95 -3.62
N GLY A 126 -7.41 -6.98 -4.45
CA GLY A 126 -7.55 -6.90 -5.91
C GLY A 126 -6.27 -6.47 -6.64
N HIS A 127 -5.18 -6.21 -5.92
CA HIS A 127 -3.89 -5.92 -6.51
C HIS A 127 -3.18 -7.18 -7.01
N VAL A 128 -2.35 -7.00 -8.04
CA VAL A 128 -1.42 -8.02 -8.55
C VAL A 128 -0.01 -7.49 -8.32
N PRO A 129 0.85 -8.19 -7.58
CA PRO A 129 2.14 -7.64 -7.21
C PRO A 129 3.05 -7.50 -8.43
N SER A 130 3.70 -6.35 -8.54
CA SER A 130 4.86 -6.15 -9.40
C SER A 130 6.06 -6.91 -8.87
N PHE A 131 6.22 -7.01 -7.54
CA PHE A 131 7.31 -7.71 -6.89
C PHE A 131 6.91 -8.36 -5.55
N ALA A 132 7.59 -9.44 -5.19
CA ALA A 132 7.41 -10.12 -3.90
C ALA A 132 8.75 -10.67 -3.38
N ALA A 133 9.11 -10.30 -2.15
CA ALA A 133 10.35 -10.72 -1.50
C ALA A 133 10.06 -11.53 -0.24
N LYS A 134 10.58 -12.76 -0.19
CA LYS A 134 10.46 -13.70 0.93
C LYS A 134 11.67 -13.59 1.86
N PHE A 135 11.38 -13.53 3.15
CA PHE A 135 12.32 -13.56 4.27
C PHE A 135 12.03 -14.82 5.08
N ILE A 136 13.06 -15.64 5.32
CA ILE A 136 12.96 -16.78 6.22
C ILE A 136 13.01 -16.26 7.65
N LEU A 137 12.12 -16.77 8.49
CA LEU A 137 12.01 -16.35 9.88
C LEU A 137 12.40 -17.49 10.80
N ASN A 138 12.97 -17.14 11.95
CA ASN A 138 12.89 -18.03 13.10
C ASN A 138 11.54 -17.84 13.84
N LYS A 139 11.24 -18.74 14.78
CA LYS A 139 9.98 -18.72 15.54
C LYS A 139 9.78 -17.44 16.35
N GLU A 140 10.85 -16.89 16.93
CA GLU A 140 10.78 -15.66 17.72
C GLU A 140 10.40 -14.45 16.85
N GLN A 141 11.06 -14.29 15.71
CA GLN A 141 10.75 -13.27 14.69
C GLN A 141 9.29 -13.36 14.23
N TYR A 142 8.80 -14.58 13.98
CA TYR A 142 7.39 -14.81 13.64
C TYR A 142 6.44 -14.30 14.71
N HIS A 143 6.70 -14.61 15.99
CA HIS A 143 5.85 -14.13 17.10
C HIS A 143 5.93 -12.62 17.29
N ARG A 144 7.10 -11.99 17.12
CA ARG A 144 7.23 -10.52 17.17
C ARG A 144 6.42 -9.85 16.06
N ILE A 145 6.45 -10.39 14.84
CA ILE A 145 5.62 -9.93 13.72
C ILE A 145 4.14 -10.10 14.05
N LEU A 146 3.73 -11.28 14.55
CA LEU A 146 2.34 -11.54 14.90
C LEU A 146 1.82 -10.57 15.97
N GLN A 147 2.60 -10.35 17.02
CA GLN A 147 2.28 -9.37 18.06
C GLN A 147 2.16 -7.95 17.47
N THR A 148 3.09 -7.57 16.60
CA THR A 148 3.04 -6.27 15.92
C THR A 148 1.76 -6.10 15.12
N ILE A 149 1.34 -7.13 14.35
CA ILE A 149 0.07 -7.11 13.60
C ILE A 149 -1.11 -6.97 14.54
N GLN A 150 -1.15 -7.71 15.65
CA GLN A 150 -2.25 -7.68 16.62
C GLN A 150 -2.40 -6.32 17.32
N SER A 151 -1.28 -5.64 17.59
CA SER A 151 -1.28 -4.32 18.25
C SER A 151 -1.29 -3.15 17.27
N TYR A 152 -1.20 -3.38 15.96
CA TYR A 152 -1.13 -2.31 14.97
C TYR A 152 -2.45 -1.53 14.94
N PRO A 153 -2.44 -0.18 14.97
CA PRO A 153 -3.64 0.64 15.01
C PRO A 153 -4.29 0.74 13.62
N PHE A 154 -4.85 -0.38 13.14
CA PHE A 154 -5.47 -0.44 11.82
C PHE A 154 -6.64 0.53 11.68
N ASN A 155 -7.31 0.89 12.76
CA ASN A 155 -8.40 1.88 12.75
C ASN A 155 -7.92 3.30 12.38
N GLU A 156 -6.62 3.58 12.47
CA GLU A 156 -6.04 4.90 12.22
C GLU A 156 -5.28 4.93 10.90
N TYR A 157 -5.91 5.36 9.80
CA TYR A 157 -5.24 5.52 8.50
C TYR A 157 -4.74 6.95 8.30
N CYS A 158 -3.48 7.12 7.90
CA CYS A 158 -2.87 8.43 7.69
C CYS A 158 -1.78 8.38 6.60
N LEU A 159 -1.83 9.32 5.64
CA LEU A 159 -0.89 9.35 4.51
C LEU A 159 0.59 9.44 4.94
N VAL A 160 0.86 10.20 6.02
CA VAL A 160 2.22 10.48 6.51
C VAL A 160 2.69 9.55 7.63
N LYS A 161 1.79 8.70 8.14
CA LYS A 161 2.06 7.76 9.24
C LYS A 161 1.53 6.37 8.87
N ASN A 162 0.40 5.97 9.43
CA ASN A 162 -0.11 4.61 9.33
C ASN A 162 -0.78 4.35 7.98
N GLN A 163 -0.05 3.70 7.09
CA GLN A 163 -0.51 3.27 5.77
C GLN A 163 0.25 2.02 5.29
N CYS A 164 -0.20 1.44 4.18
CA CYS A 164 0.27 0.15 3.65
C CYS A 164 1.81 -0.04 3.62
N THR A 165 2.57 0.94 3.13
CA THR A 165 4.05 0.89 3.09
C THR A 165 4.64 0.91 4.49
N THR A 166 4.18 1.82 5.36
CA THR A 166 4.70 1.92 6.73
C THR A 166 4.40 0.68 7.57
N PHE A 167 3.25 0.04 7.34
CA PHE A 167 2.91 -1.24 7.95
C PHE A 167 3.96 -2.30 7.58
N CYS A 168 4.26 -2.46 6.28
CA CYS A 168 5.32 -3.39 5.84
C CYS A 168 6.69 -3.05 6.44
N LEU A 169 7.07 -1.77 6.51
CA LEU A 169 8.33 -1.34 7.14
C LEU A 169 8.42 -1.69 8.63
N GLN A 170 7.32 -1.53 9.36
CA GLN A 170 7.27 -1.89 10.79
C GLN A 170 7.46 -3.39 11.01
N LEU A 171 6.96 -4.24 10.11
CA LEU A 171 7.17 -5.69 10.17
C LEU A 171 8.59 -6.08 9.77
N LEU A 172 9.17 -5.44 8.75
CA LEU A 172 10.57 -5.62 8.38
C LEU A 172 11.53 -5.26 9.52
N LYS A 173 11.18 -4.24 10.31
CA LYS A 173 11.94 -3.87 11.51
C LYS A 173 12.01 -5.00 12.55
N GLN A 174 10.99 -5.86 12.64
CA GLN A 174 10.97 -6.99 13.60
C GLN A 174 11.99 -8.10 13.25
N ILE A 175 12.55 -8.03 12.04
CA ILE A 175 13.55 -8.96 11.51
C ILE A 175 14.85 -8.22 11.15
N ASP A 176 15.08 -7.05 11.75
CA ASP A 176 16.29 -6.24 11.61
C ASP A 176 16.58 -5.77 10.17
N ILE A 177 15.53 -5.68 9.35
CA ILE A 177 15.60 -5.12 8.00
C ILE A 177 15.11 -3.69 8.00
N MET A 178 15.95 -2.78 7.51
CA MET A 178 15.61 -1.37 7.31
C MET A 178 15.65 -1.04 5.81
N ILE A 179 14.58 -0.41 5.33
CA ILE A 179 14.48 0.13 3.98
C ILE A 179 14.07 1.60 4.12
N ASP A 180 14.83 2.49 3.50
CA ASP A 180 14.40 3.88 3.32
C ASP A 180 13.38 3.94 2.19
N ALA A 181 12.10 4.03 2.57
CA ALA A 181 11.00 4.21 1.63
C ALA A 181 10.38 5.61 1.68
N LEU A 182 11.00 6.56 2.37
CA LEU A 182 10.49 7.93 2.51
C LEU A 182 10.90 8.78 1.30
N GLU A 183 9.94 9.45 0.69
CA GLU A 183 10.13 10.54 -0.26
C GLU A 183 9.59 11.82 0.36
N VAL A 184 10.24 12.95 0.06
CA VAL A 184 9.75 14.27 0.45
C VAL A 184 9.45 15.01 -0.83
N VAL A 185 8.18 15.38 -1.00
CA VAL A 185 7.68 16.10 -2.17
C VAL A 185 7.60 17.57 -1.83
N ASP A 186 8.20 18.43 -2.65
CA ASP A 186 7.99 19.86 -2.55
C ASP A 186 6.59 20.22 -3.06
N ILE A 187 5.88 21.04 -2.29
CA ILE A 187 4.50 21.45 -2.55
C ILE A 187 4.46 22.95 -2.74
N SER A 188 3.93 23.41 -3.86
CA SER A 188 3.69 24.83 -4.13
C SER A 188 2.54 25.36 -3.24
N PRO A 189 2.51 26.66 -2.90
CA PRO A 189 1.40 27.26 -2.15
C PRO A 189 0.03 27.09 -2.84
N THR A 190 0.02 26.94 -4.16
CA THR A 190 -1.18 26.75 -4.98
C THR A 190 -0.94 25.72 -6.08
N ILE A 191 -2.00 25.02 -6.50
CA ILE A 191 -1.96 24.07 -7.61
C ILE A 191 -3.16 24.25 -8.54
N THR A 192 -3.00 23.94 -9.83
CA THR A 192 -4.13 23.90 -10.77
C THR A 192 -4.72 22.50 -10.86
N VAL A 193 -6.00 22.36 -10.53
CA VAL A 193 -6.76 21.10 -10.69
C VAL A 193 -8.02 21.39 -11.49
N TYR A 194 -8.25 20.61 -12.55
CA TYR A 194 -9.37 20.79 -13.49
C TYR A 194 -9.54 22.24 -14.02
N GLY A 195 -8.42 22.97 -14.20
CA GLY A 195 -8.43 24.35 -14.69
C GLY A 195 -8.68 25.41 -13.61
N SER A 196 -8.96 25.02 -12.37
CA SER A 196 -9.11 25.92 -11.23
C SER A 196 -7.84 25.95 -10.38
N GLN A 197 -7.42 27.16 -9.97
CA GLN A 197 -6.32 27.32 -9.03
C GLN A 197 -6.83 27.11 -7.60
N ILE A 198 -6.24 26.14 -6.91
CA ILE A 198 -6.56 25.77 -5.53
C ILE A 198 -5.41 26.24 -4.63
N ARG A 199 -5.75 26.89 -3.51
CA ARG A 199 -4.82 27.20 -2.43
C ARG A 199 -4.54 25.94 -1.61
N LEU A 200 -3.27 25.60 -1.46
CA LEU A 200 -2.80 24.49 -0.64
C LEU A 200 -2.35 24.97 0.74
N TRP A 201 -1.49 26.00 0.79
CA TRP A 201 -0.94 26.53 2.03
C TRP A 201 -0.47 27.98 1.90
N GLU A 202 -0.45 28.69 3.03
CA GLU A 202 0.27 29.96 3.23
C GLU A 202 1.40 29.82 4.24
N ASP A 203 1.29 28.84 5.15
CA ASP A 203 2.33 28.51 6.12
C ASP A 203 3.39 27.58 5.49
N PRO A 204 4.66 28.00 5.40
CA PRO A 204 5.74 27.21 4.79
C PRO A 204 6.01 25.86 5.46
N ILE A 205 5.49 25.59 6.67
CA ILE A 205 5.62 24.25 7.27
C ILE A 205 4.99 23.16 6.39
N TYR A 206 4.04 23.52 5.52
CA TYR A 206 3.37 22.61 4.59
C TYR A 206 4.02 22.54 3.21
N ALA A 207 5.13 23.26 2.99
CA ALA A 207 5.86 23.25 1.72
C ALA A 207 6.49 21.90 1.38
N LYS A 208 6.55 20.97 2.34
CA LYS A 208 7.14 19.63 2.18
C LYS A 208 6.18 18.56 2.67
N PHE A 209 5.90 17.58 1.82
CA PHE A 209 5.03 16.46 2.15
C PHE A 209 5.80 15.13 2.19
N PRO A 210 5.88 14.46 3.36
CA PRO A 210 6.49 13.14 3.46
C PRO A 210 5.56 12.04 2.93
N VAL A 211 6.07 11.18 2.05
CA VAL A 211 5.36 10.06 1.45
C VAL A 211 6.16 8.78 1.64
N PHE A 212 5.56 7.72 2.18
CA PHE A 212 6.18 6.39 2.13
C PHE A 212 5.70 5.63 0.89
N SER A 213 6.59 5.48 -0.09
CA SER A 213 6.26 5.00 -1.43
C SER A 213 6.41 3.47 -1.56
N PRO A 214 5.39 2.76 -2.11
CA PRO A 214 5.53 1.37 -2.53
C PRO A 214 6.67 1.14 -3.54
N GLU A 215 6.97 2.10 -4.40
CA GLU A 215 8.08 2.07 -5.37
C GLU A 215 9.44 2.03 -4.66
N LYS A 216 9.67 2.91 -3.68
CA LYS A 216 10.93 2.85 -2.90
C LYS A 216 11.04 1.58 -2.09
N LEU A 217 9.93 1.12 -1.50
CA LEU A 217 9.90 -0.16 -0.81
C LEU A 217 10.30 -1.30 -1.76
N GLU A 218 9.72 -1.36 -2.96
CA GLU A 218 10.07 -2.35 -3.98
C GLU A 218 11.55 -2.28 -4.37
N HIS A 219 12.10 -1.08 -4.56
CA HIS A 219 13.51 -0.90 -4.89
C HIS A 219 14.43 -1.42 -3.76
N GLY A 220 14.08 -1.12 -2.50
CA GLY A 220 14.77 -1.66 -1.34
C GLY A 220 14.70 -3.19 -1.27
N LEU A 221 13.52 -3.78 -1.49
CA LEU A 221 13.34 -5.23 -1.51
C LEU A 221 14.16 -5.91 -2.62
N LYS A 222 14.16 -5.35 -3.85
CA LYS A 222 15.01 -5.83 -4.94
C LYS A 222 16.48 -5.80 -4.58
N SER A 223 16.92 -4.76 -3.86
CA SER A 223 18.30 -4.64 -3.39
C SER A 223 18.64 -5.72 -2.37
N LEU A 224 17.74 -6.01 -1.43
CA LEU A 224 17.91 -7.10 -0.45
C LEU A 224 17.98 -8.47 -1.13
N VAL A 225 17.18 -8.71 -2.17
CA VAL A 225 17.26 -9.95 -2.97
C VAL A 225 18.62 -10.06 -3.67
N LYS A 226 19.10 -8.99 -4.31
CA LYS A 226 20.42 -8.97 -4.96
C LYS A 226 21.55 -9.25 -3.98
N LEU A 227 21.40 -8.83 -2.72
CA LEU A 227 22.36 -9.08 -1.64
C LEU A 227 22.21 -10.46 -0.98
N GLY A 228 21.27 -11.30 -1.44
CA GLY A 228 21.02 -12.63 -0.87
C GLY A 228 20.34 -12.61 0.51
N LYS A 229 19.82 -11.45 0.96
CA LYS A 229 19.10 -11.29 2.24
C LYS A 229 17.62 -11.66 2.16
N ALA A 230 17.10 -11.83 0.95
CA ALA A 230 15.73 -12.22 0.66
C ALA A 230 15.68 -13.05 -0.63
N GLN A 231 14.57 -13.75 -0.85
CA GLN A 231 14.33 -14.51 -2.08
C GLN A 231 13.22 -13.85 -2.90
N ASP A 232 13.43 -13.66 -4.21
CA ASP A 232 12.33 -13.27 -5.11
C ASP A 232 11.35 -14.44 -5.28
N VAL A 233 10.10 -14.20 -4.89
CA VAL A 233 8.99 -15.18 -4.98
C VAL A 233 7.82 -14.65 -5.80
N SER A 234 8.06 -13.63 -6.64
CA SER A 234 7.04 -12.97 -7.46
C SER A 234 6.30 -13.98 -8.37
N LEU A 235 7.05 -14.88 -9.02
CA LEU A 235 6.47 -15.92 -9.88
C LEU A 235 5.69 -16.97 -9.09
N TRP A 236 6.17 -17.36 -7.92
CA TRP A 236 5.47 -18.30 -7.04
C TRP A 236 4.12 -17.72 -6.62
N TYR A 237 4.10 -16.47 -6.16
CA TYR A 237 2.89 -15.83 -5.70
C TYR A 237 1.85 -15.70 -6.82
N LYS A 238 2.29 -15.26 -8.02
CA LYS A 238 1.43 -15.15 -9.21
C LYS A 238 0.85 -16.49 -9.65
N LYS A 239 1.61 -17.59 -9.55
CA LYS A 239 1.12 -18.95 -9.85
C LYS A 239 0.09 -19.41 -8.84
N LYS A 240 0.33 -19.16 -7.55
CA LYS A 240 -0.55 -19.54 -6.45
C LYS A 240 -1.91 -18.83 -6.53
N HIS A 241 -1.91 -17.56 -6.91
CA HIS A 241 -3.11 -16.71 -6.96
C HIS A 241 -3.63 -16.49 -8.39
N LYS A 242 -3.34 -17.40 -9.34
CA LYS A 242 -3.97 -17.32 -10.66
C LYS A 242 -5.48 -17.32 -10.48
N PRO A 243 -6.21 -16.34 -11.03
CA PRO A 243 -7.66 -16.44 -11.06
C PRO A 243 -8.00 -17.72 -11.81
N HIS A 244 -8.70 -18.65 -11.14
CA HIS A 244 -9.30 -19.78 -11.84
C HIS A 244 -10.29 -19.20 -12.84
N PHE A 245 -9.87 -19.07 -14.09
CA PHE A 245 -10.75 -18.71 -15.19
C PHE A 245 -11.76 -19.84 -15.34
N CYS A 246 -12.90 -19.72 -14.67
CA CYS A 246 -13.97 -20.70 -14.77
C CYS A 246 -14.67 -20.48 -16.12
N PHE A 247 -14.22 -21.20 -17.15
CA PHE A 247 -14.84 -21.23 -18.49
C PHE A 247 -16.35 -21.55 -18.45
N SER A 248 -16.87 -22.10 -17.34
CA SER A 248 -18.30 -22.35 -17.16
C SER A 248 -19.15 -21.07 -17.08
N GLN A 249 -18.62 -19.96 -16.55
CA GLN A 249 -19.34 -18.69 -16.48
C GLN A 249 -19.36 -17.96 -17.84
N LEU A 250 -18.28 -18.06 -18.60
CA LEU A 250 -18.21 -17.54 -19.98
C LEU A 250 -19.20 -18.28 -20.91
N LYS A 251 -19.33 -19.61 -20.77
CA LYS A 251 -20.34 -20.39 -21.51
C LYS A 251 -21.77 -19.98 -21.16
N LYS A 252 -22.08 -19.63 -19.91
CA LYS A 252 -23.40 -19.12 -19.51
C LYS A 252 -23.68 -17.75 -20.13
N TRP A 253 -22.69 -16.86 -20.14
CA TRP A 253 -22.83 -15.52 -20.73
C TRP A 253 -22.98 -15.55 -22.26
N PHE A 254 -22.21 -16.40 -22.96
CA PHE A 254 -22.37 -16.60 -24.39
C PHE A 254 -23.70 -17.29 -24.76
N LYS A 255 -24.19 -18.25 -23.94
CA LYS A 255 -25.50 -18.89 -24.18
C LYS A 255 -26.69 -17.97 -23.91
N SER A 256 -26.56 -16.92 -23.10
CA SER A 256 -27.65 -15.98 -22.82
C SER A 256 -27.74 -14.82 -23.83
N LYS A 257 -26.68 -14.56 -24.61
CA LYS A 257 -26.65 -13.49 -25.62
C LYS A 257 -26.76 -13.97 -27.08
N LEU A 258 -26.77 -15.28 -27.32
CA LEU A 258 -26.89 -15.88 -28.65
C LEU A 258 -28.13 -16.77 -28.80
N ARG A 259 -29.19 -16.51 -28.03
CA ARG A 259 -30.53 -17.01 -28.40
C ARG A 259 -31.21 -15.91 -29.21
N PRO A 260 -31.67 -16.21 -30.44
CA PRO A 260 -32.47 -15.29 -31.24
C PRO A 260 -33.78 -14.92 -30.53
#